data_AF-M0CKQ6-F1
#
_entry.id   AF-M0CKQ6-F1
#
_cell.length_a   1.000
_cell.length_b   1.000
_cell.length_c   1.000
_cell.angle_alpha   90.00
_cell.angle_beta   90.00
_cell.angle_gamma   90.00
#
_symmetry.space_group_name_H-M   'P 1'
#
loop_
_entity.id
_entity.type
_entity.pdbx_description
1 polymer ?
#
loop_
_entity_poly.entity_id
_entity_poly.type
_entity_poly.pdbx_seq_one_letter_code
_entity_poly.pdbx_strand_id
1 'polypeptide(L)'
;MAESSRILINYDDRQQDELTDLLIKIDGIEDHEFRTEDGHPVVELAVRPEKHLNVKQQIEKCNAVQTFDTEPVKHIRGGML
;
A
#
# COMPACT_ATOMS: atom_id res chain seq x y z
N MET A 1 -7.23 -10.73 -16.48
CA MET A 1 -7.51 -10.29 -15.10
C MET A 1 -6.22 -9.65 -14.63
N ALA A 2 -6.18 -8.33 -14.43
CA ALA A 2 -4.96 -7.66 -13.99
C ALA A 2 -4.74 -8.00 -12.51
N GLU A 3 -3.57 -8.55 -12.20
CA GLU A 3 -3.18 -8.88 -10.83
C GLU A 3 -2.68 -7.58 -10.16
N SER A 4 -3.54 -6.93 -9.36
CA SER A 4 -3.14 -5.74 -8.60
C SER A 4 -2.18 -6.14 -7.47
N SER A 5 -1.12 -5.37 -7.27
CA SER A 5 -0.15 -5.57 -6.18
C SER A 5 -0.65 -4.86 -4.92
N ARG A 6 -0.37 -5.42 -3.74
CA ARG A 6 -0.77 -4.81 -2.46
C ARG A 6 0.42 -4.29 -1.70
N ILE A 7 0.28 -3.10 -1.13
CA ILE A 7 1.28 -2.49 -0.26
C ILE A 7 0.62 -2.21 1.09
N LEU A 8 1.22 -2.72 2.15
CA LEU A 8 0.81 -2.47 3.53
C LEU A 8 1.73 -1.42 4.10
N ILE A 9 1.17 -0.34 4.63
CA ILE A 9 1.94 0.78 5.16
C ILE A 9 1.53 1.01 6.60
N ASN A 10 2.48 0.85 7.52
CA ASN A 10 2.34 1.36 8.87
C ASN A 10 2.71 2.83 8.85
N TYR A 11 1.77 3.68 9.24
CA TYR A 11 1.96 5.12 9.25
C TYR A 11 1.82 5.70 10.66
N ASP A 12 2.13 6.98 10.83
CA ASP A 12 1.85 7.69 12.07
C ASP A 12 0.44 8.29 12.00
N ASP A 13 -0.45 7.88 12.92
CA ASP A 13 -1.85 8.33 12.98
C ASP A 13 -1.99 9.86 12.99
N ARG A 14 -1.02 10.58 13.58
CA ARG A 14 -1.04 12.05 13.63
C ARG A 14 -0.76 12.69 12.27
N GLN A 15 -0.26 11.91 11.31
CA GLN A 15 0.04 12.32 9.94
C GLN A 15 -0.87 11.62 8.92
N GLN A 16 -2.01 11.04 9.35
CA GLN A 16 -2.97 10.37 8.46
C GLN A 16 -3.45 11.29 7.33
N ASP A 17 -3.76 12.56 7.64
CA ASP A 17 -4.19 13.54 6.63
C ASP A 17 -3.13 13.78 5.55
N GLU A 18 -1.85 13.90 5.94
CA GLU A 18 -0.73 14.09 5.00
C GLU A 18 -0.56 12.85 4.11
N LEU A 19 -0.63 11.66 4.71
CA LEU A 19 -0.57 10.41 3.96
C LEU A 19 -1.74 10.31 2.98
N THR A 20 -2.96 10.58 3.42
CA THR A 20 -4.16 10.51 2.59
C THR A 20 -4.06 11.45 1.38
N ASP A 21 -3.63 12.69 1.60
CA ASP A 21 -3.42 13.67 0.52
C ASP A 21 -2.35 13.19 -0.49
N LEU A 22 -1.28 12.57 -0.01
CA LEU A 22 -0.25 11.96 -0.86
C LEU A 22 -0.80 10.78 -1.66
N LEU A 23 -1.55 9.86 -1.04
CA LEU A 23 -2.13 8.69 -1.71
C LEU A 23 -3.06 9.08 -2.86
N ILE A 24 -3.90 10.10 -2.67
CA ILE A 24 -4.81 10.59 -3.72
C ILE A 24 -4.04 11.20 -4.91
N LYS A 25 -2.85 11.73 -4.67
CA LYS A 25 -1.99 12.34 -5.71
C LYS A 25 -1.14 11.34 -6.47
N ILE A 26 -0.95 10.13 -5.95
CA ILE A 26 -0.10 9.12 -6.59
C ILE A 26 -0.85 8.44 -7.73
N ASP A 27 -0.35 8.66 -8.95
CA ASP A 27 -0.79 7.91 -10.14
C ASP A 27 -0.37 6.43 -10.02
N GLY A 28 -1.36 5.54 -9.98
CA GLY A 28 -1.18 4.09 -9.93
C GLY A 28 -1.81 3.39 -8.73
N ILE A 29 -2.30 4.14 -7.74
CA ILE A 29 -3.14 3.60 -6.67
C ILE A 29 -4.56 3.43 -7.23
N GLU A 30 -5.07 2.22 -7.17
CA GLU A 30 -6.43 1.87 -7.62
C GLU A 30 -7.42 1.99 -6.47
N ASP A 31 -7.00 1.62 -5.27
CA ASP A 31 -7.82 1.64 -4.06
C ASP A 31 -6.92 1.78 -2.82
N HIS A 32 -7.47 2.29 -1.71
CA HIS A 32 -6.77 2.39 -0.43
C HIS A 32 -7.74 2.18 0.74
N GLU A 33 -7.33 1.39 1.72
CA GLU A 33 -8.13 1.06 2.91
C GLU A 33 -7.33 1.31 4.18
N PHE A 34 -7.85 2.19 5.05
CA PHE A 34 -7.29 2.42 6.37
C PHE A 34 -7.87 1.44 7.38
N ARG A 35 -6.99 0.78 8.14
CA ARG A 35 -7.34 -0.16 9.19
C ARG A 35 -6.40 -0.04 10.39
N THR A 36 -6.73 -0.74 11.46
CA THR A 36 -5.87 -0.81 12.65
C THR A 36 -5.52 -2.28 12.88
N GLU A 37 -4.23 -2.60 12.84
CA GLU A 37 -3.71 -3.95 13.04
C GLU A 37 -2.84 -3.95 14.29
N ASP A 38 -3.14 -4.83 15.25
CA ASP A 38 -2.44 -4.89 16.55
C ASP A 38 -2.32 -3.54 17.29
N GLY A 39 -3.31 -2.66 17.12
CA GLY A 39 -3.31 -1.32 17.72
C GLY A 39 -2.46 -0.28 16.98
N HIS A 40 -1.90 -0.64 15.82
CA HIS A 40 -1.15 0.24 14.94
C HIS A 40 -1.98 0.63 13.71
N PRO A 41 -1.92 1.90 13.28
CA PRO A 41 -2.61 2.34 12.07
C PRO A 41 -1.88 1.82 10.82
N VAL A 42 -2.63 1.13 9.97
CA VAL A 42 -2.15 0.50 8.73
C VAL A 42 -3.02 0.95 7.58
N VAL A 43 -2.42 1.23 6.43
CA VAL A 43 -3.16 1.43 5.19
C VAL A 43 -2.76 0.37 4.17
N GLU A 44 -3.76 -0.32 3.62
CA GLU A 44 -3.59 -1.23 2.50
C GLU A 44 -3.83 -0.46 1.20
N LEU A 45 -2.87 -0.51 0.28
CA LEU A 45 -2.99 0.08 -1.05
C LEU A 45 -3.09 -1.00 -2.11
N ALA A 46 -4.13 -0.93 -2.93
CA ALA A 46 -4.17 -1.65 -4.19
C ALA A 46 -3.47 -0.81 -5.26
N VAL A 47 -2.38 -1.34 -5.82
CA VAL A 47 -1.52 -0.62 -6.76
C VAL A 47 -1.39 -1.40 -8.05
N ARG A 48 -1.43 -0.69 -9.18
CA ARG A 48 -1.16 -1.31 -10.48
C ARG A 48 0.27 -1.86 -10.52
N PRO A 49 0.48 -3.11 -10.97
CA PRO A 49 1.81 -3.72 -10.98
C PRO A 49 2.83 -2.91 -11.78
N GLU A 50 2.42 -2.26 -12.87
CA GLU A 50 3.28 -1.40 -13.69
C GLU A 50 3.70 -0.09 -12.99
N LYS A 51 2.92 0.37 -11.99
CA LYS A 51 3.18 1.60 -11.22
C LYS A 51 3.75 1.31 -9.83
N HIS A 52 3.85 0.05 -9.42
CA HIS A 52 4.28 -0.38 -8.09
C HIS A 52 5.61 0.27 -7.65
N LEU A 53 6.60 0.33 -8.54
CA LEU A 53 7.90 0.96 -8.24
C LEU A 53 7.78 2.49 -8.03
N ASN A 54 6.91 3.15 -8.79
CA ASN A 54 6.68 4.60 -8.65
C ASN A 54 5.96 4.89 -7.33
N VAL A 55 4.89 4.14 -7.04
CA VAL A 55 4.12 4.28 -5.79
C VAL A 55 5.02 4.05 -4.58
N LYS A 56 5.83 2.98 -4.58
CA LYS A 56 6.81 2.70 -3.52
C LYS A 56 7.80 3.86 -3.30
N GLN A 57 8.36 4.44 -4.35
CA GLN A 57 9.29 5.57 -4.23
C GLN A 57 8.63 6.85 -3.69
N GLN A 58 7.33 7.04 -3.93
CA GLN A 58 6.59 8.20 -3.40
C GLN A 58 6.27 7.99 -1.91
N ILE A 59 5.83 6.78 -1.54
CA ILE A 59 5.56 6.39 -0.15
C ILE A 59 6.83 6.47 0.70
N GLU A 60 7.98 5.99 0.18
CA GLU A 60 9.26 6.02 0.89
C GLU A 60 9.73 7.45 1.22
N LYS A 61 9.28 8.46 0.46
CA LYS A 61 9.57 9.87 0.71
C LYS A 61 8.59 10.53 1.67
N CYS A 62 7.49 9.86 2.01
CA CYS A 62 6.46 10.40 2.89
C CYS A 62 6.89 10.23 4.35
N ASN A 63 6.94 11.33 5.09
CA ASN A 63 7.39 11.35 6.48
C ASN A 63 6.37 10.70 7.45
N ALA A 64 5.12 10.56 7.00
CA ALA A 64 4.09 9.80 7.71
C ALA A 64 4.37 8.29 7.76
N VAL A 65 5.19 7.76 6.86
CA VAL A 65 5.43 6.33 6.71
C VAL A 65 6.50 5.87 7.70
N GLN A 66 6.13 4.96 8.59
CA GLN A 66 7.07 4.37 9.54
C GLN A 66 7.73 3.13 8.92
N THR A 67 6.91 2.22 8.40
CA THR A 67 7.36 1.01 7.70
C THR A 67 6.34 0.66 6.61
N PHE A 68 6.78 -0.06 5.59
CA PHE A 68 5.88 -0.60 4.58
C PHE A 68 6.35 -1.99 4.16
N ASP A 69 5.39 -2.87 3.91
CA ASP A 69 5.60 -4.20 3.35
C ASP A 69 4.93 -4.28 1.98
N THR A 70 5.60 -4.93 1.05
CA THR A 70 5.05 -5.16 -0.30
C THR A 70 4.83 -6.65 -0.44
N GLU A 71 3.59 -7.09 -0.27
CA GLU A 71 3.26 -8.48 -0.52
C GLU A 71 3.10 -8.66 -2.04
N PRO A 72 3.98 -9.42 -2.72
CA PRO A 72 3.64 -9.90 -4.04
C PRO A 72 2.39 -10.75 -3.84
N VAL A 73 1.31 -10.44 -4.56
CA VAL A 73 0.13 -11.30 -4.59
C VAL A 73 0.58 -12.63 -5.17
N LYS A 74 1.03 -13.55 -4.30
CA LYS A 74 1.23 -14.94 -4.66
C LYS A 74 -0.16 -15.43 -4.97
N HIS A 75 -0.44 -15.61 -6.24
CA HIS A 75 -1.38 -16.63 -6.68
C HIS A 75 -1.01 -17.88 -5.87
N ILE A 76 -1.77 -18.20 -4.83
CA ILE A 76 -1.89 -19.56 -4.36
C ILE A 76 -2.58 -20.29 -5.51
N ARG A 77 -1.80 -20.60 -6.55
CA ARG A 77 -2.22 -21.54 -7.56
C ARG A 77 -2.17 -22.82 -6.76
N GLY A 78 -3.35 -23.21 -6.26
CA GLY A 78 -3.51 -24.43 -5.50
C GLY A 78 -2.65 -25.49 -6.16
N GLY A 79 -1.61 -25.92 -5.44
CA GLY A 79 -0.99 -27.18 -5.77
C GLY A 79 -2.04 -28.28 -5.66
N MET A 80 -1.84 -29.35 -6.43
CA MET A 80 -2.69 -30.53 -6.62
C MET A 80 -3.94 -30.24 -7.47
N LEU A 81 -4.07 -30.78 -8.69
CA LEU A 81 -3.83 -32.16 -9.14
C LEU A 81 -3.30 -32.24 -10.58
#